data_AF-A0A356X344-F1
#
_entry.id   AF-A0A356X344-F1
#
_cell.length_a   1.000
_cell.length_b   1.000
_cell.length_c   1.000
_cell.angle_alpha   90.00
_cell.angle_beta   90.00
_cell.angle_gamma   90.00
#
_symmetry.space_group_name_H-M   'P 1'
#
loop_
_entity.id
_entity.type
_entity.pdbx_description
1 polymer ?
#
loop_
_entity_poly.entity_id
_entity_poly.type
_entity_poly.pdbx_seq_one_letter_code
_entity_poly.pdbx_strand_id
1 'polypeptide(L)'
;RDYIDTYDPQYGAFPESERADLLSNNYPGNTLISDQRTQYQATLLGLNWQLRDKAFSIAIRTRTASNYRTGKGWYSDRFENVNGLPPTLERSLVHRYQRLHEISVGYAESFQFLTNLTSRLDNFVIGIAPKLVLGGSYLNADWSNFYENNEGAIRHIESFSYDASGDFGAATTSYSNGISLDAANTQFGSDNYFDLNGYGAGLDVGITYLLTLGNDLSAVRPGQQPTQKSLRLSFSMTDIGLISYNTDEISYSSNLDTSSVSSVPSTFADTYFTGAKGQYIT
;
A
#
# COMPACT_ATOMS: atom_id res chain seq x y z
N ARG A 1 -5.89 16.30 -5.56
CA ARG A 1 -6.94 15.41 -5.01
C ARG A 1 -6.33 14.03 -5.00
N ASP A 2 -6.30 13.45 -3.80
CA ASP A 2 -5.53 12.25 -3.51
C ASP A 2 -6.47 11.04 -3.50
N TYR A 3 -5.93 9.85 -3.21
CA TYR A 3 -6.63 8.58 -3.02
C TYR A 3 -7.84 8.58 -2.06
N ILE A 4 -8.05 9.65 -1.30
CA ILE A 4 -9.18 9.83 -0.39
C ILE A 4 -10.40 10.39 -1.14
N ASP A 5 -10.16 11.17 -2.20
CA ASP A 5 -11.18 11.88 -2.94
C ASP A 5 -11.76 11.03 -4.07
N THR A 6 -13.03 11.29 -4.41
CA THR A 6 -13.65 10.80 -5.64
C THR A 6 -13.10 11.56 -6.85
N TYR A 7 -12.85 10.84 -7.93
CA TYR A 7 -12.37 11.40 -9.18
C TYR A 7 -13.38 12.39 -9.76
N ASP A 8 -12.85 13.53 -10.19
CA ASP A 8 -13.60 14.60 -10.84
C ASP A 8 -12.79 15.08 -12.05
N PRO A 9 -13.27 14.81 -13.28
CA PRO A 9 -12.49 15.05 -14.50
C PRO A 9 -12.19 16.54 -14.72
N GLN A 10 -12.93 17.46 -14.10
CA GLN A 10 -12.70 18.90 -14.24
C GLN A 10 -11.50 19.41 -13.43
N TYR A 11 -11.07 18.68 -12.39
CA TYR A 11 -10.03 19.14 -11.44
C TYR A 11 -8.66 18.47 -11.64
N GLY A 12 -8.53 17.58 -12.62
CA GLY A 12 -7.27 16.91 -12.96
C GLY A 12 -6.69 17.33 -14.31
N ALA A 13 -7.41 18.15 -15.08
CA ALA A 13 -7.01 18.58 -16.41
C ALA A 13 -5.75 19.43 -16.36
N PHE A 14 -4.77 19.14 -17.21
CA PHE A 14 -3.55 19.92 -17.30
C PHE A 14 -3.32 20.46 -18.72
N PRO A 15 -2.85 21.71 -18.86
CA PRO A 15 -2.49 22.26 -20.15
C PRO A 15 -1.41 21.42 -20.83
N GLU A 16 -1.43 21.33 -22.16
CA GLU A 16 -0.37 20.64 -22.92
C GLU A 16 1.03 21.17 -22.58
N SER A 17 1.15 22.44 -22.21
CA SER A 17 2.39 23.06 -21.77
C SER A 17 2.98 22.46 -20.49
N GLU A 18 2.17 21.83 -19.62
CA GLU A 18 2.64 21.18 -18.38
C GLU A 18 3.03 19.71 -18.59
N ARG A 19 2.71 19.13 -19.76
CA ARG A 19 3.01 17.72 -20.08
C ARG A 19 4.51 17.43 -20.03
N ALA A 20 5.33 18.38 -20.49
CA ALA A 20 6.78 18.25 -20.45
C ALA A 20 7.31 18.16 -19.01
N ASP A 21 6.77 18.98 -18.11
CA ASP A 21 7.14 18.99 -16.70
C ASP A 21 6.70 17.71 -15.99
N LEU A 22 5.49 17.20 -16.29
CA LEU A 22 5.06 15.87 -15.85
C LEU A 22 6.06 14.80 -16.28
N LEU A 23 6.40 14.77 -17.57
CA LEU A 23 7.30 13.75 -18.12
C LEU A 23 8.68 13.83 -17.47
N SER A 24 9.23 15.03 -17.25
CA SER A 24 10.54 15.18 -16.62
C SER A 24 10.55 14.82 -15.13
N ASN A 25 9.47 15.14 -14.41
CA ASN A 25 9.40 14.94 -12.96
C ASN A 25 9.03 13.51 -12.57
N ASN A 26 8.11 12.88 -13.31
CA ASN A 26 7.56 11.58 -12.95
C ASN A 26 8.23 10.41 -13.72
N TYR A 27 8.93 10.70 -14.82
CA TYR A 27 9.57 9.69 -15.68
C TYR A 27 11.03 10.06 -16.02
N PRO A 28 11.93 10.15 -15.02
CA PRO A 28 13.31 10.57 -15.25
C PRO A 28 14.09 9.56 -16.09
N GLY A 29 14.85 10.04 -17.08
CA GLY A 29 15.65 9.21 -17.98
C GLY A 29 14.78 8.29 -18.85
N ASN A 30 15.13 7.00 -18.90
CA ASN A 30 14.41 5.98 -19.68
C ASN A 30 13.36 5.24 -18.83
N THR A 31 12.87 5.87 -17.76
CA THR A 31 11.87 5.27 -16.87
C THR A 31 10.53 5.23 -17.59
N LEU A 32 9.94 4.03 -17.69
CA LEU A 32 8.68 3.80 -18.38
C LEU A 32 7.45 3.93 -17.47
N ILE A 33 7.62 3.78 -16.15
CA ILE A 33 6.53 3.71 -15.18
C ILE A 33 6.81 4.68 -14.03
N SER A 34 5.83 5.51 -13.69
CA SER A 34 5.82 6.27 -12.44
C SER A 34 5.13 5.44 -11.37
N ASP A 35 5.73 5.30 -10.18
CA ASP A 35 5.16 4.60 -9.02
C ASP A 35 4.92 5.61 -7.89
N GLN A 36 3.69 5.66 -7.39
CA GLN A 36 3.29 6.55 -6.31
C GLN A 36 2.62 5.76 -5.20
N ARG A 37 2.92 6.13 -3.96
CA ARG A 37 2.36 5.48 -2.78
C ARG A 37 1.94 6.51 -1.76
N THR A 38 0.76 6.32 -1.24
CA THR A 38 0.16 7.17 -0.22
C THR A 38 -0.44 6.30 0.88
N GLN A 39 -0.37 6.80 2.11
CA GLN A 39 -0.89 6.09 3.27
C GLN A 39 -1.38 7.09 4.31
N TYR A 40 -2.55 6.80 4.86
CA TYR A 40 -3.09 7.44 6.04
C TYR A 40 -3.25 6.39 7.14
N GLN A 41 -2.88 6.76 8.37
CA GLN A 41 -3.07 5.92 9.53
C GLN A 41 -3.44 6.79 10.72
N ALA A 42 -4.47 6.37 11.46
CA ALA A 42 -4.85 6.98 12.72
C ALA A 42 -5.03 5.92 13.80
N THR A 43 -4.51 6.21 14.99
CA THR A 43 -4.84 5.44 16.21
C THR A 43 -5.96 6.16 16.92
N LEU A 44 -7.14 5.55 16.94
CA LEU A 44 -8.34 6.13 17.54
C LEU A 44 -8.34 5.97 19.06
N LEU A 45 -7.81 4.84 19.53
CA LEU A 45 -7.64 4.54 20.95
C LEU A 45 -6.36 3.72 21.13
N GLY A 46 -5.59 4.00 22.18
CA GLY A 46 -4.44 3.22 22.57
C GLY A 46 -4.29 3.25 24.09
N LEU A 47 -4.29 2.08 24.72
CA LEU A 47 -4.10 1.91 26.15
C LEU A 47 -2.98 0.90 26.38
N ASN A 48 -2.09 1.20 27.32
CA ASN A 48 -1.03 0.31 27.74
C ASN A 48 -0.98 0.21 29.27
N TRP A 49 -0.69 -1.00 29.76
CA TRP A 49 -0.51 -1.27 31.17
C TRP A 49 0.75 -2.08 31.36
N GLN A 50 1.71 -1.50 32.08
CA GLN A 50 2.99 -2.12 32.37
C GLN A 50 3.04 -2.54 33.84
N LEU A 51 3.32 -3.82 34.06
CA LEU A 51 3.72 -4.41 35.33
C LEU A 51 5.25 -4.63 35.32
N ARG A 52 5.82 -5.19 36.39
CA ARG A 52 7.27 -5.37 36.51
C ARG A 52 7.88 -6.17 35.34
N ASP A 53 7.27 -7.30 35.02
CA ASP A 53 7.80 -8.24 34.02
C ASP A 53 6.85 -8.46 32.83
N LYS A 54 5.72 -7.75 32.80
CA LYS A 54 4.65 -7.94 31.82
C LYS A 54 4.10 -6.61 31.34
N ALA A 55 3.68 -6.55 30.10
CA ALA A 55 2.95 -5.43 29.54
C ALA A 55 1.73 -5.92 28.75
N PHE A 56 0.63 -5.19 28.88
CA PHE A 56 -0.59 -5.41 28.14
C PHE A 56 -0.91 -4.15 27.34
N SER A 57 -1.50 -4.28 26.16
CA SER A 57 -1.98 -3.15 25.39
C SER A 57 -3.26 -3.46 24.65
N ILE A 58 -4.09 -2.45 24.44
CA ILE A 58 -5.24 -2.50 23.52
C ILE A 58 -5.13 -1.28 22.62
N ALA A 59 -5.30 -1.46 21.31
CA ALA A 59 -5.35 -0.34 20.37
C ALA A 59 -6.41 -0.55 19.30
N ILE A 60 -7.04 0.56 18.91
CA ILE A 60 -7.97 0.65 17.79
C ILE A 60 -7.33 1.58 16.76
N ARG A 61 -7.18 1.10 15.53
CA ARG A 61 -6.52 1.83 14.44
C ARG A 61 -7.38 1.81 13.19
N THR A 62 -7.25 2.84 12.37
CA THR A 62 -7.71 2.83 10.99
C THR A 62 -6.54 3.16 10.09
N ARG A 63 -6.43 2.48 8.95
CA ARG A 63 -5.46 2.78 7.92
C ARG A 63 -6.08 2.70 6.55
N THR A 64 -5.65 3.61 5.67
CA THR A 64 -5.94 3.57 4.25
C THR A 64 -4.62 3.65 3.51
N ALA A 65 -4.40 2.74 2.58
CA ALA A 65 -3.22 2.77 1.71
C ALA A 65 -3.68 2.77 0.26
N SER A 66 -3.01 3.56 -0.57
CA SER A 66 -3.15 3.49 -2.01
C SER A 66 -1.78 3.50 -2.69
N ASN A 67 -1.61 2.62 -3.65
CA ASN A 67 -0.47 2.60 -4.54
C ASN A 67 -0.98 2.62 -5.97
N TYR A 68 -0.36 3.40 -6.82
CA TYR A 68 -0.66 3.37 -8.24
C TYR A 68 0.58 3.50 -9.08
N ARG A 69 0.52 2.89 -10.25
CA ARG A 69 1.56 2.94 -11.27
C ARG A 69 0.96 3.31 -12.60
N THR A 70 1.62 4.22 -13.30
CA THR A 70 1.12 4.73 -14.58
C THR A 70 2.24 4.74 -15.60
N GLY A 71 1.99 4.12 -16.76
CA GLY A 71 2.92 4.11 -17.88
C GLY A 71 3.09 5.48 -18.54
N LYS A 72 4.32 5.78 -18.98
CA LYS A 72 4.68 7.03 -19.68
C LYS A 72 3.87 7.25 -20.95
N GLY A 73 3.46 6.16 -21.59
CA GLY A 73 2.72 6.14 -22.84
C GLY A 73 1.30 6.69 -22.76
N TRP A 74 0.77 6.96 -21.57
CA TRP A 74 -0.46 7.75 -21.39
C TRP A 74 -0.24 9.23 -21.72
N TYR A 75 1.01 9.69 -21.68
CA TYR A 75 1.38 11.09 -21.77
C TYR A 75 2.40 11.38 -22.90
N SER A 76 2.83 10.36 -23.62
CA SER A 76 3.80 10.43 -24.71
C SER A 76 3.50 9.32 -25.70
N ASP A 77 3.78 9.53 -26.99
CA ASP A 77 3.68 8.52 -28.06
C ASP A 77 5.04 7.89 -28.41
N ARG A 78 6.10 8.33 -27.73
CA ARG A 78 7.47 7.93 -28.03
C ARG A 78 7.80 6.56 -27.44
N PHE A 79 8.36 5.70 -28.28
CA PHE A 79 9.05 4.49 -27.84
C PHE A 79 10.35 4.87 -27.13
N GLU A 80 10.56 4.30 -25.95
CA GLU A 80 11.79 4.45 -25.20
C GLU A 80 12.68 3.23 -25.37
N ASN A 81 13.97 3.46 -25.51
CA ASN A 81 14.95 2.39 -25.59
C ASN A 81 15.34 1.95 -24.17
N VAL A 82 14.94 0.74 -23.79
CA VAL A 82 15.34 0.11 -22.53
C VAL A 82 16.38 -0.96 -22.84
N ASN A 83 17.49 -0.96 -22.09
CA ASN A 83 18.59 -1.90 -22.33
C ASN A 83 18.10 -3.35 -22.29
N GLY A 84 18.33 -4.09 -23.38
CA GLY A 84 17.98 -5.51 -23.48
C GLY A 84 16.51 -5.78 -23.83
N LEU A 85 15.71 -4.75 -24.11
CA LEU A 85 14.34 -4.87 -24.59
C LEU A 85 14.17 -4.18 -25.95
N PRO A 86 13.20 -4.60 -26.77
CA PRO A 86 12.75 -3.79 -27.90
C PRO A 86 12.35 -2.37 -27.44
N PRO A 87 12.42 -1.35 -28.30
CA PRO A 87 11.81 -0.06 -28.01
C PRO A 87 10.37 -0.23 -27.54
N THR A 88 10.04 0.31 -26.36
CA THR A 88 8.75 0.09 -25.69
C THR A 88 7.99 1.39 -25.45
N LEU A 89 6.69 1.36 -25.70
CA LEU A 89 5.73 2.38 -25.27
C LEU A 89 4.83 1.77 -24.19
N GLU A 90 5.03 2.19 -22.95
CA GLU A 90 4.40 1.62 -21.76
C GLU A 90 3.11 2.35 -21.39
N ARG A 91 1.96 1.70 -21.46
CA ARG A 91 0.62 2.23 -21.12
C ARG A 91 -0.05 1.43 -20.00
N SER A 92 0.71 0.66 -19.23
CA SER A 92 0.15 -0.10 -18.11
C SER A 92 -0.36 0.83 -17.01
N LEU A 93 -1.40 0.38 -16.32
CA LEU A 93 -2.00 1.04 -15.18
C LEU A 93 -2.18 0.02 -14.05
N VAL A 94 -1.63 0.32 -12.88
CA VAL A 94 -1.86 -0.48 -11.66
C VAL A 94 -2.47 0.44 -10.62
N HIS A 95 -3.54 0.00 -9.95
CA HIS A 95 -4.11 0.70 -8.82
C HIS A 95 -4.47 -0.28 -7.72
N ARG A 96 -3.84 -0.10 -6.57
CA ARG A 96 -4.09 -0.86 -5.35
C ARG A 96 -4.62 0.10 -4.29
N TYR A 97 -5.71 -0.30 -3.66
CA TYR A 97 -6.30 0.45 -2.56
C TYR A 97 -6.78 -0.51 -1.48
N GLN A 98 -6.53 -0.14 -0.22
CA GLN A 98 -7.06 -0.89 0.90
C GLN A 98 -7.38 0.04 2.06
N ARG A 99 -8.59 -0.10 2.61
CA ARG A 99 -8.98 0.50 3.89
C ARG A 99 -9.15 -0.60 4.93
N LEU A 100 -8.59 -0.41 6.12
CA LEU A 100 -8.65 -1.35 7.23
C LEU A 100 -8.95 -0.65 8.55
N HIS A 101 -9.73 -1.32 9.39
CA HIS A 101 -9.93 -0.97 10.79
C HIS A 101 -9.46 -2.14 11.65
N GLU A 102 -8.65 -1.87 12.66
CA GLU A 102 -7.94 -2.90 13.42
C GLU A 102 -8.21 -2.74 14.90
N ILE A 103 -8.45 -3.87 15.57
CA ILE A 103 -8.49 -3.97 17.03
C ILE A 103 -7.37 -4.93 17.42
N SER A 104 -6.34 -4.42 18.07
CA SER A 104 -5.18 -5.20 18.50
C SER A 104 -5.13 -5.33 20.00
N VAL A 105 -4.84 -6.54 20.49
CA VAL A 105 -4.56 -6.81 21.91
C VAL A 105 -3.13 -7.31 22.02
N GLY A 106 -2.29 -6.56 22.73
CA GLY A 106 -0.87 -6.87 22.90
C GLY A 106 -0.57 -7.45 24.28
N TYR A 107 0.37 -8.39 24.30
CA TYR A 107 0.99 -8.95 25.47
C TYR A 107 2.51 -8.98 25.27
N ALA A 108 3.28 -8.53 26.24
CA ALA A 108 4.72 -8.70 26.24
C ALA A 108 5.23 -9.12 27.61
N GLU A 109 6.27 -9.95 27.64
CA GLU A 109 6.85 -10.48 28.88
C GLU A 109 8.38 -10.61 28.77
N SER A 110 9.06 -10.34 29.89
CA SER A 110 10.49 -10.59 30.04
C SER A 110 10.76 -12.11 30.18
N PHE A 111 11.51 -12.67 29.23
CA PHE A 111 11.84 -14.10 29.16
C PHE A 111 13.13 -14.41 29.95
N GLN A 112 12.95 -14.70 31.23
CA GLN A 112 14.05 -14.89 32.18
C GLN A 112 15.00 -16.06 31.84
N PHE A 113 14.54 -17.08 31.10
CA PHE A 113 15.39 -18.21 30.72
C PHE A 113 16.58 -17.77 29.84
N LEU A 114 16.34 -16.93 28.84
CA LEU A 114 17.39 -16.41 27.96
C LEU A 114 18.24 -15.35 28.68
N THR A 115 17.61 -14.52 29.51
CA THR A 115 18.28 -13.57 30.41
C THR A 115 19.33 -14.26 31.28
N ASN A 116 18.98 -15.41 31.89
CA ASN A 116 19.88 -16.15 32.81
C ASN A 116 20.97 -16.97 32.11
N LEU A 117 20.90 -17.15 30.79
CA LEU A 117 21.96 -17.79 30.00
C LEU A 117 23.10 -16.80 29.67
N THR A 118 22.90 -15.51 29.92
CA THR A 118 23.92 -14.46 29.77
C THR A 118 24.39 -14.01 31.15
N SER A 119 25.70 -13.84 31.34
CA SER A 119 26.29 -13.46 32.64
C SER A 119 26.10 -11.97 33.00
N ARG A 120 25.30 -11.24 32.24
CA ARG A 120 25.05 -9.79 32.34
C ARG A 120 23.59 -9.53 32.70
N LEU A 121 23.30 -8.33 33.21
CA LEU A 121 21.95 -7.81 33.50
C LEU A 121 21.12 -7.59 32.21
N ASP A 122 21.27 -8.44 31.21
CA ASP A 122 20.61 -8.29 29.92
C ASP A 122 19.15 -8.76 30.03
N ASN A 123 18.23 -8.07 29.36
CA ASN A 123 16.81 -8.44 29.41
C ASN A 123 16.29 -8.78 28.00
N PHE A 124 15.64 -9.93 27.88
CA PHE A 124 14.97 -10.36 26.66
C PHE A 124 13.46 -10.24 26.82
N VAL A 125 12.80 -9.44 26.00
CA VAL A 125 11.35 -9.24 26.03
C VAL A 125 10.76 -9.75 24.73
N ILE A 126 9.74 -10.60 24.82
CA ILE A 126 8.95 -11.06 23.68
C ILE A 126 7.56 -10.45 23.80
N GLY A 127 7.08 -9.88 22.71
CA GLY A 127 5.73 -9.35 22.57
C GLY A 127 4.98 -10.00 21.42
N ILE A 128 3.69 -10.24 21.63
CA ILE A 128 2.74 -10.65 20.60
C ILE A 128 1.54 -9.70 20.65
N ALA A 129 0.99 -9.36 19.50
CA ALA A 129 -0.25 -8.60 19.41
C ALA A 129 -1.15 -9.21 18.32
N PRO A 130 -1.99 -10.20 18.67
CA PRO A 130 -3.09 -10.59 17.80
C PRO A 130 -4.00 -9.40 17.48
N LYS A 131 -4.52 -9.40 16.25
CA LYS A 131 -5.40 -8.36 15.71
C LYS A 131 -6.64 -8.99 15.12
N LEU A 132 -7.79 -8.40 15.42
CA LEU A 132 -8.96 -8.49 14.57
C LEU A 132 -8.87 -7.38 13.53
N VAL A 133 -9.01 -7.73 12.26
CA VAL A 133 -8.96 -6.79 11.14
C VAL A 133 -10.34 -6.76 10.49
N LEU A 134 -10.89 -5.56 10.32
CA LEU A 134 -12.13 -5.31 9.63
C LEU A 134 -11.78 -4.60 8.31
N GLY A 135 -12.08 -5.24 7.20
CA GLY A 135 -11.82 -4.73 5.86
C GLY A 135 -12.86 -3.69 5.47
N GLY A 136 -12.42 -2.52 5.01
CA GLY A 136 -13.26 -1.54 4.31
C GLY A 136 -13.23 -1.77 2.81
N SER A 137 -13.29 -0.70 2.01
CA SER A 137 -13.18 -0.81 0.54
C SER A 137 -11.80 -1.32 0.10
N TYR A 138 -11.78 -2.13 -0.96
CA TYR A 138 -10.59 -2.78 -1.50
C TYR A 138 -10.58 -2.71 -3.02
N LEU A 139 -9.39 -2.51 -3.59
CA LEU A 139 -9.13 -2.56 -5.03
C LEU A 139 -7.75 -3.17 -5.28
N ASN A 140 -7.68 -4.09 -6.22
CA ASN A 140 -6.47 -4.53 -6.88
C ASN A 140 -6.74 -4.62 -8.39
N ALA A 141 -6.40 -3.55 -9.09
CA ALA A 141 -6.50 -3.45 -10.54
C ALA A 141 -5.10 -3.44 -11.15
N ASP A 142 -4.90 -4.29 -12.14
CA ASP A 142 -3.68 -4.42 -12.94
C ASP A 142 -4.06 -4.51 -14.42
N TRP A 143 -3.76 -3.47 -15.16
CA TRP A 143 -3.85 -3.46 -16.61
C TRP A 143 -2.44 -3.35 -17.17
N SER A 144 -1.89 -4.49 -17.57
CA SER A 144 -0.69 -4.53 -18.39
C SER A 144 -1.09 -4.13 -19.81
N ASN A 145 -0.46 -3.10 -20.35
CA ASN A 145 -0.75 -2.59 -21.68
C ASN A 145 0.50 -1.90 -22.23
N PHE A 146 1.21 -2.53 -23.15
CA PHE A 146 2.40 -1.92 -23.74
C PHE A 146 2.53 -2.29 -25.21
N TYR A 147 3.29 -1.45 -25.91
CA TYR A 147 3.61 -1.65 -27.31
C TYR A 147 5.11 -1.85 -27.45
N GLU A 148 5.51 -2.83 -28.25
CA GLU A 148 6.90 -3.06 -28.62
C GLU A 148 7.08 -2.82 -30.12
N ASN A 149 8.16 -2.13 -30.48
CA ASN A 149 8.52 -1.92 -31.87
C ASN A 149 9.73 -2.80 -32.23
N ASN A 150 9.49 -3.84 -33.02
CA ASN A 150 10.53 -4.72 -33.54
C ASN A 150 10.75 -4.42 -35.03
N GLU A 151 11.72 -3.56 -35.33
CA GLU A 151 12.12 -3.22 -36.72
C GLU A 151 10.95 -2.73 -37.60
N GLY A 152 10.02 -1.98 -37.01
CA GLY A 152 8.84 -1.44 -37.70
C GLY A 152 7.58 -2.28 -37.55
N ALA A 153 7.66 -3.50 -37.01
CA ALA A 153 6.50 -4.28 -36.62
C ALA A 153 6.09 -3.95 -35.18
N ILE A 154 4.92 -3.32 -35.01
CA ILE A 154 4.39 -2.96 -33.70
C ILE A 154 3.54 -4.10 -33.16
N ARG A 155 3.89 -4.57 -31.96
CA ARG A 155 3.10 -5.53 -31.19
C ARG A 155 2.43 -4.81 -30.04
N HIS A 156 1.15 -5.08 -29.84
CA HIS A 156 0.39 -4.65 -28.67
C HIS A 156 0.22 -5.85 -27.75
N ILE A 157 0.68 -5.72 -26.52
CA ILE A 157 0.67 -6.77 -25.51
C ILE A 157 -0.17 -6.27 -24.33
N GLU A 158 -1.22 -7.02 -23.99
CA GLU A 158 -2.12 -6.62 -22.92
C GLU A 158 -2.61 -7.78 -22.06
N SER A 159 -2.85 -7.50 -20.79
CA SER A 159 -3.59 -8.36 -19.86
C SER A 159 -4.30 -7.50 -18.84
N PHE A 160 -5.43 -7.98 -18.32
CA PHE A 160 -6.22 -7.26 -17.34
C PHE A 160 -6.55 -8.16 -16.16
N SER A 161 -6.43 -7.64 -14.94
CA SER A 161 -6.90 -8.26 -13.71
C SER A 161 -7.49 -7.19 -12.83
N TYR A 162 -8.66 -7.47 -12.28
CA TYR A 162 -9.38 -6.53 -11.46
C TYR A 162 -10.12 -7.28 -10.37
N ASP A 163 -9.79 -7.00 -9.12
CA ASP A 163 -10.50 -7.46 -7.94
C ASP A 163 -10.91 -6.25 -7.09
N ALA A 164 -12.18 -6.16 -6.72
CA ALA A 164 -12.64 -5.08 -5.84
C ALA A 164 -13.77 -5.52 -4.91
N SER A 165 -13.93 -4.79 -3.82
CA SER A 165 -15.00 -4.95 -2.83
C SER A 165 -15.38 -3.61 -2.22
N GLY A 166 -16.61 -3.50 -1.71
CA GLY A 166 -17.18 -2.26 -1.18
C GLY A 166 -17.41 -1.23 -2.29
N ASP A 167 -17.15 0.05 -2.00
CA ASP A 167 -17.43 1.16 -2.92
C ASP A 167 -16.84 0.95 -4.33
N PHE A 168 -15.64 0.38 -4.44
CA PHE A 168 -15.01 0.10 -5.75
C PHE A 168 -15.75 -0.97 -6.53
N GLY A 169 -16.25 -2.00 -5.85
CA GLY A 169 -17.04 -3.06 -6.47
C GLY A 169 -18.42 -2.57 -6.87
N ALA A 170 -19.08 -1.80 -6.00
CA ALA A 170 -20.38 -1.19 -6.27
C ALA A 170 -20.33 -0.18 -7.44
N ALA A 171 -19.32 0.69 -7.48
CA ALA A 171 -19.11 1.67 -8.55
C ALA A 171 -18.88 0.98 -9.90
N THR A 172 -17.95 0.03 -9.96
CA THR A 172 -17.63 -0.68 -11.22
C THR A 172 -18.79 -1.55 -11.70
N THR A 173 -19.54 -2.18 -10.79
CA THR A 173 -20.76 -2.93 -11.14
C THR A 173 -21.82 -1.99 -11.73
N SER A 174 -22.04 -0.84 -11.10
CA SER A 174 -22.98 0.16 -11.58
C SER A 174 -22.61 0.64 -12.99
N TYR A 175 -21.34 0.99 -13.21
CA TYR A 175 -20.84 1.41 -14.51
C TYR A 175 -20.99 0.31 -15.58
N SER A 176 -20.62 -0.93 -15.25
CA SER A 176 -20.75 -2.09 -16.15
C SER A 176 -22.21 -2.39 -16.54
N ASN A 177 -23.17 -2.00 -15.69
CA ASN A 177 -24.60 -2.10 -15.98
C ASN A 177 -25.15 -0.92 -16.81
N GLY A 178 -24.28 -0.05 -17.34
CA GLY A 178 -24.64 1.05 -18.22
C GLY A 178 -25.02 2.36 -17.52
N ILE A 179 -24.77 2.47 -16.20
CA ILE A 179 -24.89 3.73 -15.48
C ILE A 179 -23.73 4.64 -15.88
N SER A 180 -23.99 5.95 -16.02
CA SER A 180 -22.93 6.90 -16.36
C SER A 180 -21.83 6.91 -15.30
N LEU A 181 -20.61 7.23 -15.71
CA LEU A 181 -19.45 7.33 -14.82
C LEU A 181 -19.74 8.21 -13.60
N ASP A 182 -20.29 9.41 -13.80
CA ASP A 182 -20.58 10.35 -12.71
C ASP A 182 -21.55 9.76 -11.69
N ALA A 183 -22.59 9.05 -12.16
CA ALA A 183 -23.57 8.41 -11.30
C ALA A 183 -22.98 7.17 -10.60
N ALA A 184 -22.14 6.39 -11.28
CA ALA A 184 -21.41 5.27 -10.67
C ALA A 184 -20.44 5.74 -9.58
N ASN A 185 -19.78 6.88 -9.78
CA ASN A 185 -18.84 7.46 -8.81
C ASN A 185 -19.52 8.00 -7.54
N THR A 186 -20.85 8.16 -7.53
CA THR A 186 -21.59 8.50 -6.30
C THR A 186 -21.50 7.43 -5.21
N GLN A 187 -21.11 6.20 -5.57
CA GLN A 187 -20.85 5.12 -4.61
C GLN A 187 -19.65 5.40 -3.69
N PHE A 188 -18.75 6.31 -4.06
CA PHE A 188 -17.57 6.67 -3.26
C PHE A 188 -17.86 7.72 -2.16
N GLY A 189 -19.09 7.75 -1.63
CA GLY A 189 -19.56 8.75 -0.66
C GLY A 189 -18.75 8.81 0.64
N SER A 190 -18.73 9.98 1.29
CA SER A 190 -18.02 10.20 2.57
C SER A 190 -18.59 9.39 3.73
N ASP A 191 -19.87 9.03 3.68
CA ASP A 191 -20.57 8.32 4.75
C ASP A 191 -20.10 6.85 4.85
N ASN A 192 -19.53 6.33 3.77
CA ASN A 192 -19.09 4.94 3.67
C ASN A 192 -17.71 4.69 4.30
N TYR A 193 -17.09 5.69 4.94
CA TYR A 193 -15.70 5.56 5.42
C TYR A 193 -15.52 4.43 6.45
N PHE A 194 -16.55 4.13 7.24
CA PHE A 194 -16.50 3.06 8.25
C PHE A 194 -17.26 1.80 7.83
N ASP A 195 -17.68 1.71 6.57
CA ASP A 195 -18.33 0.51 6.05
C ASP A 195 -17.35 -0.65 6.06
N LEU A 196 -17.85 -1.78 6.56
CA LEU A 196 -17.12 -3.02 6.74
C LEU A 196 -17.54 -4.02 5.65
N ASN A 197 -16.63 -4.30 4.74
CA ASN A 197 -16.82 -5.19 3.59
C ASN A 197 -16.01 -6.49 3.71
N GLY A 198 -15.30 -6.68 4.82
CA GLY A 198 -14.50 -7.86 5.08
C GLY A 198 -14.09 -8.01 6.53
N TYR A 199 -13.57 -9.19 6.86
CA TYR A 199 -13.03 -9.51 8.18
C TYR A 199 -11.80 -10.40 8.05
N GLY A 200 -10.91 -10.29 9.03
CA GLY A 200 -9.62 -10.94 8.99
C GLY A 200 -8.99 -11.01 10.36
N ALA A 201 -7.88 -11.73 10.43
CA ALA A 201 -7.06 -11.83 11.62
C ALA A 201 -5.61 -11.57 11.24
N GLY A 202 -4.89 -10.94 12.17
CA GLY A 202 -3.47 -10.68 12.03
C GLY A 202 -2.71 -10.88 13.32
N LEU A 203 -1.38 -10.86 13.22
CA LEU A 203 -0.48 -10.99 14.34
C LEU A 203 0.74 -10.09 14.11
N ASP A 204 1.06 -9.27 15.10
CA ASP A 204 2.37 -8.64 15.22
C ASP A 204 3.19 -9.39 16.26
N VAL A 205 4.49 -9.57 16.00
CA VAL A 205 5.44 -10.17 16.94
C VAL A 205 6.64 -9.23 17.09
N GLY A 206 7.07 -9.02 18.33
CA GLY A 206 8.21 -8.18 18.66
C GLY A 206 9.17 -8.88 19.59
N ILE A 207 10.46 -8.69 19.38
CA ILE A 207 11.53 -9.16 20.26
C ILE A 207 12.39 -7.95 20.59
N THR A 208 12.66 -7.74 21.87
CA THR A 208 13.58 -6.70 22.33
C THR A 208 14.66 -7.32 23.19
N TYR A 209 15.91 -7.05 22.85
CA TYR A 209 17.08 -7.40 23.63
C TYR A 209 17.72 -6.13 24.18
N LEU A 210 17.83 -6.06 25.51
CA LEU A 210 18.45 -4.96 26.21
C LEU A 210 19.82 -5.41 26.72
N LEU A 211 20.88 -4.86 26.14
CA LEU A 211 22.25 -5.05 26.58
C LEU A 211 22.61 -3.99 27.59
N THR A 212 23.09 -4.39 28.76
CA THR A 212 23.62 -3.44 29.73
C THR A 212 25.10 -3.20 29.46
N LEU A 213 25.46 -1.96 29.09
CA LEU A 213 26.83 -1.57 28.75
C LEU A 213 27.58 -1.11 30.00
N GLY A 214 28.07 -2.09 30.75
CA GLY A 214 28.90 -1.88 31.93
C GLY A 214 28.91 -3.11 32.83
N ASN A 215 30.07 -3.45 33.39
CA ASN A 215 30.13 -4.36 34.51
C ASN A 215 29.66 -3.59 35.73
N ASP A 216 28.50 -3.93 36.29
CA ASP A 216 28.13 -3.42 37.60
C ASP A 216 29.06 -4.06 38.64
N LEU A 217 30.18 -3.39 38.92
CA LEU A 217 31.12 -3.73 40.01
C LEU A 217 30.77 -2.94 41.28
N SER A 218 29.52 -2.49 41.45
CA SER A 218 29.07 -1.81 42.68
C SER A 218 29.13 -2.71 43.92
N ALA A 219 29.24 -4.03 43.74
CA ALA A 219 29.57 -4.96 44.82
C ALA A 219 30.97 -4.73 45.45
N VAL A 220 31.85 -3.93 44.84
CA VAL A 220 33.24 -3.71 45.31
C VAL A 220 33.48 -2.30 45.85
N ARG A 221 32.57 -1.32 45.63
CA ARG A 221 32.76 0.06 46.14
C ARG A 221 31.43 0.70 46.59
N PRO A 222 31.18 0.86 47.90
CA PRO A 222 30.01 1.57 48.39
C PRO A 222 30.15 3.07 48.07
N GLY A 223 29.19 3.64 47.34
CA GLY A 223 29.03 5.11 47.23
C GLY A 223 29.12 5.73 45.82
N GLN A 224 29.23 4.96 44.74
CA GLN A 224 29.11 5.52 43.37
C GLN A 224 27.80 5.09 42.70
N GLN A 225 27.13 6.05 42.04
CA GLN A 225 25.91 5.78 41.27
C GLN A 225 26.19 4.77 40.14
N PRO A 226 25.27 3.83 39.84
CA PRO A 226 25.48 2.80 38.82
C PRO A 226 25.71 3.44 37.45
N THR A 227 26.61 2.88 36.63
CA THR A 227 26.91 3.41 35.30
C THR A 227 25.74 3.13 34.34
N GLN A 228 25.17 4.22 33.79
CA GLN A 228 23.82 4.34 33.23
C GLN A 228 23.74 4.14 31.70
N LYS A 229 24.30 3.07 31.13
CA LYS A 229 24.27 2.88 29.67
C LYS A 229 23.70 1.52 29.28
N SER A 230 22.68 1.52 28.44
CA SER A 230 22.10 0.32 27.84
C SER A 230 21.92 0.52 26.34
N LEU A 231 22.07 -0.57 25.59
CA LEU A 231 21.74 -0.66 24.18
C LEU A 231 20.49 -1.50 24.04
N ARG A 232 19.42 -0.93 23.50
CA ARG A 232 18.17 -1.65 23.21
C ARG A 232 18.11 -1.97 21.73
N LEU A 233 18.09 -3.26 21.39
CA LEU A 233 17.87 -3.77 20.04
C LEU A 233 16.46 -4.35 19.97
N SER A 234 15.62 -3.81 19.11
CA SER A 234 14.24 -4.25 18.93
C SER A 234 14.01 -4.69 17.50
N PHE A 235 13.46 -5.89 17.33
CA PHE A 235 13.02 -6.45 16.06
C PHE A 235 11.52 -6.67 16.13
N SER A 236 10.79 -6.29 15.10
CA SER A 236 9.35 -6.52 15.02
C SER A 236 8.96 -6.95 13.62
N MET A 237 8.06 -7.93 13.55
CA MET A 237 7.37 -8.34 12.33
C MET A 237 5.89 -7.99 12.53
N THR A 238 5.34 -7.20 11.62
CA THR A 238 3.96 -6.70 11.71
C THR A 238 3.15 -7.12 10.49
N ASP A 239 1.83 -7.09 10.63
CA ASP A 239 0.87 -7.31 9.55
C ASP A 239 0.93 -8.72 8.92
N ILE A 240 1.27 -9.72 9.73
CA ILE A 240 1.11 -11.12 9.32
C ILE A 240 -0.36 -11.48 9.46
N GLY A 241 -1.07 -11.72 8.36
CA GLY A 241 -2.49 -12.03 8.44
C GLY A 241 -3.16 -12.25 7.10
N LEU A 242 -4.47 -12.42 7.16
CA LEU A 242 -5.34 -12.56 6.01
C LEU A 242 -6.68 -11.86 6.28
N ILE A 243 -7.31 -11.39 5.21
CA ILE A 243 -8.62 -10.76 5.23
C ILE A 243 -9.46 -11.42 4.14
N SER A 244 -10.68 -11.78 4.48
CA SER A 244 -11.71 -12.18 3.51
C SER A 244 -12.63 -11.00 3.31
N TYR A 245 -12.87 -10.64 2.06
CA TYR A 245 -13.96 -9.74 1.69
C TYR A 245 -15.22 -10.59 1.42
N ASN A 246 -16.40 -9.96 1.40
CA ASN A 246 -17.66 -10.65 1.09
C ASN A 246 -18.79 -9.76 0.57
N THR A 247 -18.54 -8.45 0.40
CA THR A 247 -19.57 -7.47 0.03
C THR A 247 -19.19 -6.76 -1.27
N ASP A 248 -20.15 -6.66 -2.19
CA ASP A 248 -19.97 -6.06 -3.53
C ASP A 248 -18.70 -6.54 -4.24
N GLU A 249 -18.40 -7.82 -4.12
CA GLU A 249 -17.19 -8.40 -4.69
C GLU A 249 -17.33 -8.58 -6.18
N ILE A 250 -16.32 -8.12 -6.91
CA ILE A 250 -16.17 -8.36 -8.35
C ILE A 250 -14.76 -8.80 -8.66
N SER A 251 -14.66 -9.72 -9.62
CA SER A 251 -13.40 -10.19 -10.16
C SER A 251 -13.51 -10.33 -11.68
N TYR A 252 -12.60 -9.68 -12.39
CA TYR A 252 -12.44 -9.81 -13.84
C TYR A 252 -10.99 -10.14 -14.14
N SER A 253 -10.77 -11.01 -15.13
CA SER A 253 -9.43 -11.23 -15.66
C SER A 253 -9.48 -11.56 -17.14
N SER A 254 -8.46 -11.10 -17.86
CA SER A 254 -8.11 -11.55 -19.20
C SER A 254 -6.66 -12.03 -19.20
N ASN A 255 -6.42 -13.12 -19.90
CA ASN A 255 -5.08 -13.62 -20.09
C ASN A 255 -4.27 -12.66 -20.97
N LEU A 256 -2.94 -12.80 -20.92
CA LEU A 256 -2.03 -12.08 -21.80
C LEU A 256 -2.37 -12.39 -23.27
N ASP A 257 -2.65 -11.33 -24.02
CA ASP A 257 -2.83 -11.37 -25.47
C ASP A 257 -1.74 -10.56 -26.16
N THR A 258 -1.40 -10.95 -27.38
CA THR A 258 -0.42 -10.26 -28.22
C THR A 258 -0.96 -10.13 -29.63
N SER A 259 -1.22 -8.90 -30.04
CA SER A 259 -1.72 -8.57 -31.38
C SER A 259 -0.70 -7.74 -32.16
N SER A 260 -0.77 -7.81 -33.49
CA SER A 260 0.01 -6.92 -34.37
C SER A 260 -0.84 -5.72 -34.75
N VAL A 261 -0.31 -4.52 -34.56
CA VAL A 261 -1.03 -3.26 -34.82
C VAL A 261 -0.26 -2.39 -35.80
N SER A 262 -0.97 -1.56 -36.57
CA SER A 262 -0.36 -0.66 -37.55
C SER A 262 0.19 0.64 -36.93
N SER A 263 -0.29 1.01 -35.74
CA SER A 263 0.05 2.26 -35.06
C SER A 263 -0.23 2.17 -33.57
N VAL A 264 0.43 3.02 -32.79
CA VAL A 264 0.13 3.24 -31.36
C VAL A 264 -0.99 4.27 -31.18
N PRO A 265 -1.68 4.32 -30.03
CA PRO A 265 -2.65 5.35 -29.73
C PRO A 265 -2.06 6.76 -29.82
N SER A 266 -2.72 7.66 -30.54
CA SER A 266 -2.32 9.08 -30.69
C SER A 266 -3.00 10.01 -29.69
N THR A 267 -3.92 9.48 -28.87
CA THR A 267 -4.60 10.24 -27.82
C THR A 267 -3.81 10.15 -26.52
N PHE A 268 -3.54 11.32 -25.95
CA PHE A 268 -2.93 11.45 -24.64
C PHE A 268 -4.00 11.66 -23.58
N ALA A 269 -3.70 11.23 -22.35
CA ALA A 269 -4.51 11.59 -21.21
C ALA A 269 -4.42 13.10 -20.99
N ASP A 270 -5.58 13.70 -20.76
CA ASP A 270 -5.73 15.12 -20.44
C ASP A 270 -5.66 15.38 -18.93
N THR A 271 -5.68 14.32 -18.11
CA THR A 271 -5.61 14.39 -16.65
C THR A 271 -4.46 13.58 -16.05
N TYR A 272 -3.92 14.05 -14.93
CA TYR A 272 -2.97 13.30 -14.12
C TYR A 272 -3.64 12.09 -13.47
N PHE A 273 -3.03 10.91 -13.53
CA PHE A 273 -3.46 9.79 -12.71
C PHE A 273 -2.98 10.01 -11.27
N THR A 274 -3.89 10.27 -10.34
CA THR A 274 -3.58 10.56 -8.93
C THR A 274 -4.00 9.42 -7.99
N GLY A 275 -4.56 8.34 -8.54
CA GLY A 275 -5.11 7.24 -7.76
C GLY A 275 -6.39 7.61 -7.02
N ALA A 276 -7.08 8.67 -7.45
CA ALA A 276 -8.40 9.05 -6.94
C ALA A 276 -9.43 7.94 -7.21
N LYS A 277 -10.44 7.82 -6.34
CA LYS A 277 -11.44 6.77 -6.45
C LYS A 277 -12.28 6.95 -7.73
N GLY A 278 -12.44 5.90 -8.51
CA GLY A 278 -13.19 5.93 -9.77
C GLY A 278 -12.41 6.47 -10.97
N GLN A 279 -11.16 6.93 -10.78
CA GLN A 279 -10.34 7.43 -11.90
C GLN A 279 -9.98 6.34 -12.91
N TYR A 280 -9.84 5.09 -12.47
CA TYR A 280 -9.50 3.96 -13.33
C TYR A 280 -10.65 3.54 -14.28
N ILE A 281 -11.87 4.08 -14.08
CA ILE A 281 -13.04 3.77 -14.91
C ILE A 281 -13.01 4.61 -16.21
N THR A 282 -12.19 5.67 -16.27
CA THR A 282 -12.15 6.65 -17.38
C THR A 282 -11.11 6.35 -18.44
#